data_AF-A0A259BF10-F1
#
_entry.id   AF-A0A259BF10-F1
#
_cell.length_a   1.000
_cell.length_b   1.000
_cell.length_c   1.000
_cell.angle_alpha   90.00
_cell.angle_beta   90.00
_cell.angle_gamma   90.00
#
_symmetry.space_group_name_H-M   'P 1'
#
loop_
_entity.id
_entity.type
_entity.pdbx_description
1 polymer ?
#
loop_
_entity_poly.entity_id
_entity_poly.type
_entity_poly.pdbx_seq_one_letter_code
_entity_poly.pdbx_strand_id
1 'polypeptide(L)'
;MTRPNHRNHDLHPSRATSSRTTATQPVAAPQPTLSTLEQLIKQEPALTAGGVRHLLFTKGHDLPGVYRFGRKLLFNRTEFIAGIMAGHAAKIAGVQK
;
A
#
# COMPACT_ATOMS: atom_id res chain seq x y z
N MET A 1 26.46 -75.59 -7.18
CA MET A 1 26.50 -74.31 -7.92
C MET A 1 25.20 -74.16 -8.69
N THR A 2 24.72 -72.90 -8.81
CA THR A 2 23.66 -72.40 -9.71
C THR A 2 22.28 -72.09 -9.10
N ARG A 3 22.20 -70.82 -8.62
CA ARG A 3 21.13 -69.79 -8.69
C ARG A 3 19.80 -69.94 -7.90
N PRO A 4 19.48 -68.99 -6.99
CA PRO A 4 18.11 -68.75 -6.54
C PRO A 4 17.35 -67.80 -7.49
N ASN A 5 16.03 -68.00 -7.44
CA ASN A 5 15.00 -67.54 -8.36
C ASN A 5 14.53 -66.09 -8.11
N HIS A 6 13.87 -65.53 -9.11
CA HIS A 6 13.48 -64.14 -9.30
C HIS A 6 12.83 -63.41 -8.10
N ARG A 7 13.25 -62.15 -7.95
CA ARG A 7 12.57 -61.08 -7.20
C ARG A 7 11.20 -60.80 -7.81
N ASN A 8 10.15 -60.96 -7.02
CA ASN A 8 8.85 -60.37 -7.33
C ASN A 8 8.73 -58.96 -6.74
N HIS A 9 8.01 -58.18 -7.53
CA HIS A 9 7.72 -56.77 -7.50
C HIS A 9 6.65 -56.41 -6.45
N ASP A 10 6.69 -55.13 -6.06
CA ASP A 10 5.59 -54.30 -5.55
C ASP A 10 5.02 -54.54 -4.15
N LEU A 11 5.21 -53.54 -3.28
CA LEU A 11 4.13 -52.89 -2.52
C LEU A 11 4.63 -51.50 -2.04
N HIS A 12 3.92 -50.48 -2.50
CA HIS A 12 4.07 -49.04 -2.26
C HIS A 12 4.49 -48.64 -0.83
N PRO A 13 5.37 -47.62 -0.66
CA PRO A 13 5.32 -46.81 0.55
C PRO A 13 4.06 -45.94 0.53
N SER A 14 3.23 -46.12 1.54
CA SER A 14 2.04 -45.32 1.84
C SER A 14 2.39 -43.82 1.78
N ARG A 15 1.81 -43.10 0.80
CA ARG A 15 1.89 -41.63 0.72
C ARG A 15 1.25 -41.08 1.98
N ALA A 16 2.07 -40.72 2.96
CA ALA A 16 1.67 -39.83 4.03
C ALA A 16 1.10 -38.58 3.36
N THR A 17 -0.21 -38.39 3.52
CA THR A 17 -0.92 -37.19 3.13
C THR A 17 -0.29 -36.02 3.88
N SER A 18 0.54 -35.23 3.18
CA SER A 18 0.94 -33.92 3.67
C SER A 18 -0.34 -33.10 3.82
N SER A 19 -0.84 -33.03 5.06
CA SER A 19 -1.83 -32.05 5.48
C SER A 19 -1.24 -30.67 5.19
N ARG A 20 -1.67 -30.09 4.06
CA ARG A 20 -1.42 -28.69 3.72
C ARG A 20 -2.21 -27.87 4.74
N THR A 21 -1.56 -27.53 5.85
CA THR A 21 -2.03 -26.50 6.76
C THR A 21 -2.03 -25.20 5.95
N THR A 22 -3.19 -24.80 5.45
CA THR A 22 -3.39 -23.46 4.92
C THR A 22 -3.14 -22.49 6.07
N ALA A 23 -1.94 -21.92 6.13
CA ALA A 23 -1.65 -20.81 6.99
C ALA A 23 -2.63 -19.68 6.60
N THR A 24 -3.62 -19.45 7.45
CA THR A 24 -4.46 -18.26 7.39
C THR A 24 -3.53 -17.07 7.52
N GLN A 25 -3.20 -16.44 6.39
CA GLN A 25 -2.45 -15.18 6.42
C GLN A 25 -3.26 -14.19 7.25
N PRO A 26 -2.65 -13.47 8.21
CA PRO A 26 -3.32 -12.38 8.87
C PRO A 26 -3.64 -11.35 7.79
N VAL A 27 -4.93 -11.19 7.48
CA VAL A 27 -5.43 -10.09 6.66
C VAL A 27 -4.92 -8.82 7.32
N ALA A 28 -3.97 -8.14 6.66
CA ALA A 28 -3.41 -6.89 7.15
C ALA A 28 -4.57 -5.96 7.50
N ALA A 29 -4.57 -5.43 8.72
CA ALA A 29 -5.61 -4.51 9.17
C ALA A 29 -5.80 -3.42 8.11
N PRO A 30 -7.04 -3.06 7.75
CA PRO A 30 -7.29 -2.07 6.71
C PRO A 30 -6.58 -0.78 7.12
N GLN A 31 -5.57 -0.39 6.35
CA GLN A 31 -4.80 0.80 6.61
C GLN A 31 -5.76 2.00 6.60
N PRO A 32 -5.65 2.92 7.57
CA PRO A 32 -6.55 4.06 7.64
C PRO A 32 -6.48 4.82 6.32
N THR A 33 -7.63 4.94 5.66
CA THR A 33 -7.77 5.53 4.33
C THR A 33 -7.53 7.03 4.34
N LEU A 34 -7.75 7.67 5.49
CA LEU A 34 -7.63 9.10 5.69
C LEU A 34 -6.65 9.41 6.82
N SER A 35 -5.77 10.37 6.58
CA SER A 35 -4.76 10.84 7.54
C SER A 35 -4.86 12.35 7.76
N THR A 36 -4.45 12.81 8.94
CA THR A 36 -4.22 14.24 9.17
C THR A 36 -2.94 14.70 8.48
N LEU A 37 -2.72 16.02 8.36
CA LEU A 37 -1.47 16.55 7.80
C LEU A 37 -0.21 15.98 8.50
N GLU A 38 -0.22 15.90 9.83
CA GLU A 38 0.91 15.38 10.60
C GLU A 38 1.17 13.89 10.32
N GLN A 39 0.09 13.11 10.18
CA GLN A 39 0.19 11.70 9.84
C GLN A 39 0.66 11.50 8.40
N LEU A 40 0.18 12.30 7.46
CA LEU A 40 0.61 12.28 6.06
C LEU A 40 2.11 12.53 5.93
N ILE A 41 2.65 13.54 6.62
CA ILE A 41 4.09 13.87 6.56
C ILE A 41 4.96 12.77 7.18
N LYS A 42 4.46 12.09 8.23
CA LYS A 42 5.15 10.92 8.79
C LYS A 42 5.19 9.74 7.82
N GLN A 43 4.15 9.57 7.01
CA GLN A 43 4.07 8.54 5.97
C GLN A 43 4.87 8.92 4.72
N GLU A 44 4.97 10.21 4.41
CA GLU A 44 5.61 10.77 3.22
C GLU A 44 6.66 11.82 3.61
N PRO A 45 7.87 11.41 4.00
CA PRO A 45 8.89 12.33 4.53
C PRO A 45 9.40 13.33 3.49
N ALA A 46 9.14 13.12 2.20
CA ALA A 46 9.44 14.08 1.14
C ALA A 46 8.49 15.30 1.17
N LEU A 47 7.31 15.17 1.79
CA LEU A 47 6.37 16.27 1.97
C LEU A 47 6.67 17.02 3.27
N THR A 48 6.50 18.35 3.23
CA THR A 48 6.63 19.18 4.43
C THR A 48 5.28 19.83 4.78
N ALA A 49 5.08 20.10 6.07
CA ALA A 49 3.86 20.77 6.53
C ALA A 49 3.70 22.16 5.90
N GLY A 50 4.81 22.87 5.70
CA GLY A 50 4.82 24.17 5.02
C GLY A 50 4.40 24.04 3.55
N GLY A 51 4.99 23.09 2.81
CA GLY A 51 4.68 22.88 1.40
C GLY A 51 3.22 22.49 1.16
N VAL A 52 2.68 21.57 1.97
CA VAL A 52 1.26 21.18 1.85
C VAL A 52 0.32 22.33 2.19
N ARG A 53 0.62 23.12 3.25
CA ARG A 53 -0.19 24.31 3.58
C ARG A 53 -0.13 25.37 2.48
N HIS A 54 1.05 25.60 1.90
CA HIS A 54 1.22 26.54 0.78
C HIS A 54 0.43 26.10 -0.45
N LEU A 55 0.46 24.80 -0.76
CA LEU A 55 -0.34 24.21 -1.83
C LEU A 55 -1.84 24.42 -1.60
N LEU A 56 -2.33 24.14 -0.38
CA LEU A 56 -3.73 24.37 -0.01
C LEU A 56 -4.12 25.85 -0.04
N PHE A 57 -3.23 26.75 0.35
CA PHE A 57 -3.48 28.18 0.27
C PHE A 57 -3.59 28.66 -1.18
N THR A 58 -2.73 28.12 -2.06
CA THR A 58 -2.64 28.54 -3.47
C THR A 58 -3.74 27.92 -4.34
N LYS A 59 -4.08 26.65 -4.11
CA LYS A 59 -5.03 25.88 -4.93
C LYS A 59 -6.39 25.70 -4.26
N GLY A 60 -6.51 26.04 -2.98
CA GLY A 60 -7.69 25.76 -2.18
C GLY A 60 -7.80 24.29 -1.79
N HIS A 61 -9.02 23.88 -1.45
CA HIS A 61 -9.33 22.53 -1.00
C HIS A 61 -9.77 21.60 -2.13
N ASP A 62 -9.81 22.09 -3.38
CA ASP A 62 -10.18 21.31 -4.57
C ASP A 62 -8.97 20.56 -5.13
N LEU A 63 -8.33 19.78 -4.26
CA LEU A 63 -7.19 18.95 -4.59
C LEU A 63 -7.61 17.47 -4.45
N PRO A 64 -7.17 16.60 -5.37
CA PRO A 64 -7.43 15.17 -5.25
C PRO A 64 -6.98 14.64 -3.88
N GLY A 65 -7.82 13.87 -3.23
CA GLY A 65 -7.52 13.31 -1.92
C GLY A 65 -7.55 14.28 -0.75
N VAL A 66 -7.99 15.53 -0.91
CA VAL A 66 -8.16 16.49 0.19
C VAL A 66 -9.62 16.62 0.57
N TYR A 67 -9.93 16.35 1.84
CA TYR A 67 -11.30 16.35 2.35
C TYR A 67 -11.42 17.27 3.56
N ARG A 68 -12.43 18.15 3.57
CA ARG A 68 -12.77 18.97 4.74
C ARG A 68 -13.67 18.18 5.68
N PHE A 69 -13.29 18.12 6.95
CA PHE A 69 -14.10 17.58 8.03
C PHE A 69 -14.22 18.63 9.15
N GLY A 70 -15.23 19.50 9.01
CA GLY A 70 -15.40 20.68 9.86
C GLY A 70 -14.18 21.60 9.80
N ARG A 71 -13.49 21.74 10.94
CA ARG A 71 -12.25 22.54 11.05
C ARG A 71 -10.97 21.77 10.67
N LYS A 72 -11.07 20.47 10.41
CA LYS A 72 -9.92 19.60 10.07
C LYS A 72 -9.85 19.35 8.57
N LEU A 73 -8.63 19.12 8.10
CA LEU A 73 -8.34 18.58 6.78
C LEU A 73 -7.87 17.13 6.92
N LEU A 74 -8.44 16.28 6.10
CA LEU A 74 -8.12 14.86 5.99
C LEU A 74 -7.57 14.59 4.60
N PHE A 75 -6.61 13.69 4.50
CA PHE A 75 -5.90 13.36 3.28
C PHE A 75 -6.06 11.87 2.98
N ASN A 76 -6.58 11.54 1.80
CA ASN A 76 -6.35 10.23 1.21
C ASN A 76 -4.95 10.26 0.58
N ARG A 77 -4.00 9.56 1.18
CA ARG A 77 -2.59 9.55 0.74
C ARG A 77 -2.47 9.17 -0.74
N THR A 78 -3.13 8.10 -1.17
CA THR A 78 -3.00 7.58 -2.54
C THR A 78 -3.47 8.60 -3.57
N GLU A 79 -4.66 9.16 -3.35
CA GLU A 79 -5.23 10.17 -4.25
C GLU A 79 -4.42 11.47 -4.23
N PHE A 80 -3.96 11.89 -3.04
CA PHE A 80 -3.19 13.11 -2.89
C PHE A 80 -1.83 13.04 -3.60
N ILE A 81 -1.09 11.94 -3.43
CA ILE A 81 0.18 11.71 -4.13
C ILE A 81 -0.05 11.59 -5.64
N ALA A 82 -1.08 10.85 -6.07
CA ALA A 82 -1.43 10.76 -7.49
C ALA A 82 -1.74 12.14 -8.09
N GLY A 83 -2.48 12.99 -7.37
CA GLY A 83 -2.75 14.38 -7.78
C GLY A 83 -1.49 15.24 -7.88
N ILE A 84 -0.56 15.11 -6.93
CA ILE A 84 0.74 15.78 -7.01
C ILE A 84 1.50 15.34 -8.26
N MET A 85 1.62 14.02 -8.49
CA MET A 85 2.32 13.45 -9.65
C MET A 85 1.66 13.85 -10.98
N ALA A 86 0.34 14.02 -11.00
CA ALA A 86 -0.41 14.51 -12.16
C ALA A 86 -0.24 16.03 -12.40
N GLY A 87 0.55 16.73 -11.58
CA GLY A 87 0.91 18.13 -11.80
C GLY A 87 -0.03 19.15 -11.17
N HIS A 88 -0.98 18.73 -10.31
CA HIS A 88 -1.81 19.69 -9.55
C HIS A 88 -0.97 20.60 -8.64
N ALA A 89 0.22 20.13 -8.25
CA ALA A 89 1.24 20.87 -7.50
C ALA A 89 2.39 21.39 -8.37
N ALA A 90 2.28 21.44 -9.69
CA ALA A 90 3.36 21.98 -10.54
C ALA A 90 3.41 23.51 -10.57
N LYS A 91 2.26 24.18 -10.34
CA LYS A 91 2.12 25.64 -10.38
C LYS A 91 1.80 26.21 -9.00
N ILE A 92 2.75 26.09 -8.07
CA ILE A 92 2.63 26.60 -6.68
C ILE A 92 3.64 27.70 -6.36
N ALA A 93 4.51 28.09 -7.30
CA ALA A 93 5.34 29.28 -7.16
C ALA A 93 5.64 29.91 -8.53
N GLY A 94 5.28 31.19 -8.67
CA GLY A 94 6.06 32.18 -9.43
C GLY A 94 6.09 32.15 -10.95
N VAL A 95 5.63 31.12 -11.66
CA VAL A 95 5.67 31.15 -13.14
C VAL A 95 4.35 31.67 -13.70
N GLN A 96 4.20 33.00 -13.68
CA GLN A 96 3.39 33.66 -14.71
C GLN A 96 4.12 33.45 -16.05
N LYS A 97 3.41 32.87 -17.02
CA LYS A 97 3.75 33.04 -18.42
C LYS A 97 2.93 34.21 -18.93
#